data_AF-A0A917JTC0-F1
#
_entry.id   AF-A0A917JTC0-F1
#
_cell.length_a   1.000
_cell.length_b   1.000
_cell.length_c   1.000
_cell.angle_alpha   90.00
_cell.angle_beta   90.00
_cell.angle_gamma   90.00
#
_symmetry.space_group_name_H-M   'P 1'
#
loop_
_entity.id
_entity.type
_entity.pdbx_description
1 polymer ?
#
loop_
_entity_poly.entity_id
_entity_poly.type
_entity_poly.pdbx_seq_one_letter_code
_entity_poly.pdbx_strand_id
1 'polypeptide(L)' 'MVHHLQPGQSEAKDNGERLGCSAGGRLVQLRRRVSEPGFVVTVDAEPRPDVPAELITHDWAAANAAFDRLMRAY' A
#
# COMPACT_ATOMS: atom_id res chain seq x y z
N MET A 1 -17.41 -0.31 5.97
CA MET A 1 -16.83 -1.04 7.13
C MET A 1 -15.37 -0.64 7.17
N VAL A 2 -14.96 0.20 8.12
CA VAL A 2 -13.56 0.58 8.29
C VAL A 2 -12.90 -0.60 8.99
N HIS A 3 -12.02 -1.31 8.29
CA HIS A 3 -11.25 -2.40 8.89
C HIS A 3 -10.39 -1.81 10.02
N HIS A 4 -10.63 -2.23 11.27
CA HIS A 4 -9.81 -1.87 12.45
C HIS A 4 -8.47 -2.61 12.36
N LEU A 5 -7.64 -2.28 11.38
CA LEU A 5 -6.28 -2.81 11.30
C LEU A 5 -5.44 -2.15 12.39
N GLN A 6 -4.85 -2.97 13.27
CA GLN A 6 -3.87 -2.49 14.24
C GLN A 6 -2.53 -2.22 13.52
N PRO A 7 -1.65 -1.36 14.09
CA PRO A 7 -0.32 -1.14 13.52
C PRO A 7 0.45 -2.45 13.29
N GLY A 8 1.05 -2.58 12.11
CA GLY A 8 1.71 -3.77 11.62
C GLY A 8 0.79 -4.82 10.98
N GLN A 9 -0.53 -4.65 11.01
CA GLN A 9 -1.46 -5.60 10.40
C GLN A 9 -1.79 -5.23 8.96
N SER A 10 -1.98 -6.26 8.14
CA SER A 10 -2.51 -6.11 6.79
C SER A 10 -3.45 -7.24 6.43
N GLU A 11 -4.39 -6.95 5.56
CA GLU A 11 -5.29 -7.91 4.94
C GLU A 11 -5.08 -7.89 3.42
N ALA A 12 -5.29 -9.06 2.81
CA ALA A 12 -5.36 -9.22 1.37
C ALA A 12 -6.80 -9.58 0.98
N LYS A 13 -7.30 -8.95 -0.07
CA LYS A 13 -8.61 -9.24 -0.66
C LYS A 13 -8.46 -10.23 -1.81
N ASP A 14 -9.55 -10.94 -2.11
CA ASP A 14 -9.58 -11.95 -3.17
C ASP A 14 -9.30 -11.40 -4.58
N ASN A 15 -9.48 -10.09 -4.77
CA ASN A 15 -9.17 -9.39 -6.02
C ASN A 15 -7.68 -8.99 -6.15
N GLY A 16 -6.84 -9.37 -5.18
CA GLY A 16 -5.43 -8.96 -5.14
C GLY A 16 -5.23 -7.53 -4.65
N GLU A 17 -6.21 -6.89 -4.01
CA GLU A 17 -5.94 -5.65 -3.29
C GLU A 17 -5.38 -5.96 -1.89
N ARG A 18 -4.55 -5.06 -1.36
CA ARG A 18 -4.06 -5.16 0.02
C ARG A 18 -4.35 -3.88 0.77
N LEU A 19 -4.73 -4.02 2.03
CA LEU A 19 -4.93 -2.91 2.95
C LEU A 19 -4.10 -3.19 4.20
N GLY A 20 -3.32 -2.21 4.66
CA GLY A 20 -2.45 -2.36 5.80
C GLY A 20 -2.44 -1.12 6.68
N CYS A 21 -2.19 -1.33 7.97
CA CYS A 21 -1.81 -0.28 8.90
C CYS A 21 -0.33 -0.51 9.22
N SER A 22 0.53 0.41 8.77
CA SER A 22 1.98 0.36 8.98
C SER A 22 2.36 0.42 10.46
N ALA A 23 3.62 0.17 10.79
CA ALA A 23 4.09 0.04 12.17
C ALA A 23 3.89 1.33 13.00
N GLY A 24 4.01 2.50 12.39
CA GLY A 24 3.69 3.80 13.00
C GLY A 24 2.28 4.31 12.68
N GLY A 25 1.38 3.40 12.30
CA GLY A 25 -0.07 3.65 12.28
C GLY A 25 -0.60 4.35 11.02
N ARG A 26 0.16 4.35 9.92
CA ARG A 26 -0.29 4.92 8.63
C ARG A 26 -0.99 3.87 7.78
N LEU A 27 -2.07 4.28 7.12
CA LEU A 27 -2.79 3.43 6.19
C LEU A 27 -1.96 3.22 4.92
N VAL A 28 -1.77 1.99 4.49
CA VAL A 28 -1.11 1.61 3.24
C VAL A 28 -2.11 0.81 2.39
N GLN A 29 -2.20 1.13 1.11
CA GLN A 29 -3.12 0.47 0.17
C GLN A 29 -2.37 0.01 -1.07
N LEU A 30 -2.64 -1.20 -1.53
CA LEU A 30 -2.26 -1.69 -2.85
C LEU A 30 -3.55 -1.95 -3.62
N ARG A 31 -3.68 -1.33 -4.79
CA ARG A 31 -4.83 -1.54 -5.70
C ARG A 31 -4.38 -1.79 -7.13
N ARG A 32 -5.14 -2.58 -7.86
CA ARG A 32 -4.99 -2.70 -9.31
C ARG A 32 -5.56 -1.46 -9.98
N ARG A 33 -4.85 -0.91 -10.97
CA ARG A 33 -5.34 0.21 -11.76
C ARG A 33 -6.43 -0.28 -12.72
N VAL A 34 -7.55 0.45 -12.79
CA VAL A 34 -8.73 0.05 -13.59
C VAL A 34 -8.63 0.58 -15.01
N SER A 35 -8.20 1.84 -15.18
CA SER A 35 -8.14 2.51 -16.48
C SER A 35 -6.83 2.29 -17.23
N GLU A 36 -5.79 1.78 -16.55
CA GLU A 36 -4.45 1.59 -17.10
C GLU A 36 -3.82 0.31 -16.54
N PRO A 37 -2.87 -0.31 -17.25
CA PRO A 37 -2.10 -1.43 -16.72
C PRO A 37 -1.33 -1.07 -15.45
N GLY A 38 -1.14 -2.09 -14.60
CA GLY A 38 -0.32 -2.02 -13.39
C GLY A 38 -1.10 -1.84 -12.10
N PHE A 39 -0.37 -1.42 -11.06
CA PHE A 39 -0.81 -1.34 -9.68
C PHE A 39 -0.39 0.00 -9.09
N VAL A 40 -1.18 0.48 -8.15
CA VAL A 40 -0.89 1.67 -7.38
C VAL A 40 -0.76 1.28 -5.91
N VAL A 41 0.31 1.76 -5.27
CA VAL A 41 0.52 1.64 -3.83
C VAL A 41 0.47 3.03 -3.23
N THR A 42 -0.40 3.26 -2.26
CA THR A 42 -0.53 4.55 -1.58
C THR A 42 -0.27 4.41 -0.09
N VAL A 43 0.23 5.48 0.54
CA VAL A 43 0.34 5.62 2.00
C VAL A 43 -0.30 6.93 2.45
N ASP A 44 -1.11 6.88 3.50
CA ASP A 44 -1.72 8.05 4.13
C ASP A 44 -0.71 8.77 5.05
N ALA A 45 0.30 9.35 4.41
CA ALA A 45 1.36 10.12 5.05
C ALA A 45 1.75 11.30 4.15
N GLU A 46 2.30 12.35 4.76
CA GLU A 46 2.88 13.45 3.99
C GLU A 46 4.02 12.91 3.09
N PRO A 47 4.04 13.26 1.80
CA PRO A 47 5.07 12.80 0.89
C PRO A 47 6.44 13.29 1.36
N ARG A 48 7.39 12.36 1.47
CA ARG A 48 8.79 12.66 1.77
C ARG A 48 9.61 12.58 0.48
N PRO A 49 10.75 13.29 0.40
CA PRO A 49 11.61 13.25 -0.79
C PRO A 49 11.99 11.84 -1.22
N ASP A 50 12.18 10.93 -0.25
CA ASP A 50 12.62 9.55 -0.49
C ASP A 50 11.49 8.52 -0.58
N VAL A 51 10.24 8.92 -0.24
CA VAL A 51 9.08 8.03 -0.25
C VAL A 51 7.83 8.80 -0.69
N PRO A 52 7.42 8.65 -1.96
CA PRO A 52 6.21 9.31 -2.45
C PRO A 52 4.97 8.70 -1.77
N ALA A 53 3.94 9.52 -1.55
CA ALA A 53 2.67 9.08 -1.00
C ALA A 53 1.89 8.13 -1.95
N GLU A 54 2.25 8.13 -3.23
CA GLU A 54 1.71 7.25 -4.26
C GLU A 54 2.86 6.70 -5.14
N LEU A 55 2.84 5.40 -5.41
CA LEU A 55 3.78 4.71 -6.27
C LEU A 55 3.04 3.85 -7.28
N ILE A 56 3.30 4.08 -8.57
CA ILE A 56 2.77 3.29 -9.67
C ILE A 56 3.81 2.23 -10.06
N THR A 57 3.37 0.99 -10.19
CA THR A 57 4.20 -0.15 -10.60
C THR A 57 3.52 -0.91 -11.74
N HIS A 58 4.28 -1.48 -12.66
CA HIS A 58 3.73 -2.22 -13.80
C HIS A 58 3.47 -3.70 -13.49
N ASP A 59 4.18 -4.28 -12.52
CA ASP A 59 4.08 -5.68 -12.15
C ASP A 59 3.66 -5.88 -10.69
N TRP A 60 3.06 -7.05 -10.44
CA TRP A 60 2.51 -7.40 -9.14
C TRP A 60 3.60 -7.57 -8.07
N ALA A 61 4.78 -8.10 -8.43
CA ALA A 61 5.85 -8.35 -7.48
C ALA A 61 6.44 -7.03 -6.95
N ALA A 62 6.68 -6.06 -7.82
CA ALA A 62 7.11 -4.71 -7.47
C ALA A 62 6.07 -4.00 -6.60
N ALA A 63 4.78 -4.14 -6.91
CA ALA A 63 3.69 -3.59 -6.10
C ALA A 63 3.70 -4.14 -4.67
N ASN A 64 3.89 -5.44 -4.51
CA ASN A 64 3.95 -6.07 -3.19
C ASN A 64 5.21 -5.68 -2.42
N ALA A 65 6.36 -5.65 -3.07
CA ALA A 65 7.61 -5.19 -2.45
C ALA A 65 7.50 -3.74 -1.98
N ALA A 66 6.86 -2.87 -2.77
CA ALA A 66 6.57 -1.49 -2.38
C ALA A 66 5.63 -1.41 -1.17
N PHE A 67 4.53 -2.17 -1.18
CA PHE A 67 3.61 -2.23 -0.05
C PHE A 67 4.33 -2.68 1.23
N ASP A 68 5.10 -3.76 1.18
CA ASP A 68 5.83 -4.28 2.34
C ASP A 68 6.90 -3.30 2.84
N ARG A 69 7.53 -2.55 1.93
CA ARG A 69 8.46 -1.46 2.29
C ARG A 69 7.74 -0.34 3.04
N LEU A 70 6.57 0.11 2.55
CA LEU A 70 5.78 1.16 3.20
C LEU A 70 5.25 0.73 4.56
N MET A 71 4.81 -0.52 4.68
CA MET A 71 4.37 -1.12 5.96
C MET A 71 5.45 -1.10 7.04
N ARG A 72 6.74 -1.15 6.66
CA ARG A 72 7.89 -1.11 7.58
C ARG A 72 8.45 0.29 7.80
N ALA A 73 8.38 1.15 6.79
CA ALA A 73 8.98 2.48 6.80
C ALA A 73 8.14 3.50 7.58
N TYR A 74 6.83 3.27 7.64
CA TYR A 74 5.87 4.10 8.36
C TYR A 74 5.28 3.40 9.56
#